data_AF-A0A0B7ARC9-F1
#
_entry.id   AF-A0A0B7ARC9-F1
#
_cell.length_a   1.000
_cell.length_b   1.000
_cell.length_c   1.000
_cell.angle_alpha   90.00
_cell.angle_beta   90.00
_cell.angle_gamma   90.00
#
_symmetry.space_group_name_H-M   'P 1'
#
loop_
_entity.id
_entity.type
_entity.pdbx_description
1 polymer ?
#
loop_
_entity_poly.entity_id
_entity_poly.type
_entity_poly.pdbx_seq_one_letter_code
_entity_poly.pdbx_strand_id
1 'polypeptide(L)'
;EVGVEQTINIRHANNKSPATVLKVASQFSALKLNIISIIMSGSFDADEEDEHSQGPAPAPLDLGRMEVEARQAATKHVASLLQRPDQLDKVDQYKRRVARKKASVEAMLKTAVQSQLDGVRTGLNQLQSALQDVYQIKQSLDEIEENYRIIQPLHVKLKILNDENNLFCQLSAAQENLKHIFTVPESVAKTRELIMEGKLLQAHKHLTDLEVSRDDLLLALHRQPNDSPTDKITLTNYFSEVGTLSIDMGKQLWVIIQRTLLSVRREPTMICTAEDY
;
A
#
# COMPACT_ATOMS: atom_id res chain seq x y z
N GLU A 1 -19.82 -9.31 16.30
CA GLU A 1 -19.22 -9.81 15.04
C GLU A 1 -18.11 -8.94 14.45
N VAL A 2 -17.89 -7.68 14.88
CA VAL A 2 -16.85 -6.81 14.30
C VAL A 2 -15.41 -7.09 14.80
N GLY A 3 -15.24 -7.88 15.88
CA GLY A 3 -13.94 -8.09 16.54
C GLY A 3 -13.05 -9.22 15.97
N VAL A 4 -13.58 -10.06 15.08
CA VAL A 4 -12.86 -11.26 14.58
C VAL A 4 -12.24 -11.04 13.20
N GLU A 5 -12.79 -10.13 12.39
CA GLU A 5 -12.21 -9.80 11.07
C GLU A 5 -10.93 -8.95 11.16
N GLN A 6 -10.74 -8.16 12.23
CA GLN A 6 -9.51 -7.40 12.44
C GLN A 6 -8.32 -8.28 12.87
N THR A 7 -8.56 -9.44 13.48
CA THR A 7 -7.50 -10.35 13.95
C THR A 7 -6.92 -11.21 12.82
N ILE A 8 -7.65 -11.42 11.72
CA ILE A 8 -7.17 -12.17 10.55
C ILE A 8 -6.22 -11.31 9.71
N ASN A 9 -6.48 -10.00 9.61
CA ASN A 9 -5.68 -9.09 8.79
C ASN A 9 -4.27 -8.83 9.37
N ILE A 10 -4.08 -9.01 10.68
CA ILE A 10 -2.76 -8.86 11.34
C ILE A 10 -1.86 -10.09 11.07
N ARG A 11 -2.43 -11.28 10.83
CA ARG A 11 -1.66 -12.50 10.54
C ARG A 11 -1.01 -12.49 9.16
N HIS A 12 -1.60 -11.81 8.17
CA HIS A 12 -1.03 -11.73 6.82
C HIS A 12 0.09 -10.67 6.68
N ALA A 13 0.15 -9.68 7.57
CA ALA A 13 1.22 -8.67 7.56
C ALA A 13 2.54 -9.14 8.18
N ASN A 14 2.48 -10.17 9.04
CA ASN A 14 3.62 -10.64 9.84
C ASN A 14 4.55 -11.63 9.09
N ASN A 15 4.26 -11.93 7.82
CA ASN A 15 5.07 -12.83 6.99
C ASN A 15 6.08 -12.09 6.08
N LYS A 16 6.29 -10.79 6.31
CA LYS A 16 7.44 -10.10 5.70
C LYS A 16 8.69 -10.54 6.43
N SER A 17 9.49 -11.36 5.73
CA SER A 17 10.81 -11.84 6.16
C SER A 17 11.56 -10.78 6.98
N PRO A 18 12.24 -11.15 8.09
CA PRO A 18 13.06 -10.23 8.88
C PRO A 18 14.08 -9.46 8.03
N ALA A 19 14.46 -10.00 6.86
CA ALA A 19 15.27 -9.32 5.85
C ALA A 19 14.60 -8.04 5.31
N THR A 20 13.28 -8.02 5.13
CA THR A 20 12.53 -6.86 4.64
C THR A 20 12.47 -5.74 5.68
N VAL A 21 12.32 -6.08 6.97
CA VAL A 21 12.30 -5.11 8.07
C VAL A 21 13.69 -4.49 8.27
N LEU A 22 14.76 -5.31 8.20
CA LEU A 22 16.15 -4.83 8.21
C LEU A 22 16.47 -3.99 6.97
N LYS A 23 15.95 -4.34 5.79
CA LYS A 23 16.16 -3.57 4.56
C LYS A 23 15.47 -2.21 4.63
N VAL A 24 14.24 -2.16 5.15
CA VAL A 24 13.51 -0.92 5.40
C VAL A 24 14.22 -0.06 6.45
N ALA A 25 14.67 -0.64 7.56
CA ALA A 25 15.46 0.08 8.58
C ALA A 25 16.79 0.62 8.02
N SER A 26 17.48 -0.14 7.16
CA SER A 26 18.69 0.33 6.47
C SER A 26 18.39 1.42 5.45
N GLN A 27 17.24 1.35 4.76
CA GLN A 27 16.79 2.38 3.83
C GLN A 27 16.42 3.68 4.57
N PHE A 28 15.79 3.60 5.74
CA PHE A 28 15.54 4.78 6.58
C PHE A 28 16.82 5.37 7.14
N SER A 29 17.80 4.55 7.49
CA SER A 29 19.13 5.01 7.94
C SER A 29 19.91 5.68 6.80
N ALA A 30 19.84 5.11 5.60
CA ALA A 30 20.39 5.71 4.39
C ALA A 30 19.66 7.02 4.03
N LEU A 31 18.34 7.10 4.18
CA LEU A 31 17.56 8.32 3.97
C LEU A 31 17.92 9.39 5.01
N LYS A 32 18.13 9.01 6.29
CA LYS A 32 18.59 9.90 7.37
C LYS A 32 19.97 10.46 7.05
N LEU A 33 20.91 9.63 6.59
CA LEU A 33 22.23 10.08 6.13
C LEU A 33 22.16 10.94 4.86
N ASN A 34 21.25 10.65 3.93
CA ASN A 34 21.10 11.44 2.71
C ASN A 34 20.45 12.80 2.99
N ILE A 35 19.46 12.87 3.88
CA ILE A 35 18.84 14.14 4.29
C ILE A 35 19.82 14.97 5.11
N ILE A 36 20.56 14.36 6.05
CA ILE A 36 21.63 15.03 6.77
C ILE A 36 22.74 15.46 5.81
N SER A 37 23.10 14.63 4.83
CA SER A 37 24.04 15.02 3.76
C SER A 37 23.48 16.19 3.00
N ILE A 38 22.24 16.19 2.50
CA ILE A 38 21.64 17.31 1.76
C ILE A 38 21.60 18.59 2.61
N ILE A 39 21.38 18.49 3.93
CA ILE A 39 21.38 19.63 4.84
C ILE A 39 22.81 20.11 5.17
N MET A 40 23.80 19.21 5.18
CA MET A 40 25.21 19.49 5.54
C MET A 40 26.12 19.75 4.31
N SER A 41 25.73 19.27 3.14
CA SER A 41 26.27 19.56 1.80
C SER A 41 25.50 20.68 1.12
N GLY A 42 24.37 21.10 1.70
CA GLY A 42 23.94 22.50 1.69
C GLY A 42 24.92 23.35 2.48
N SER A 43 26.21 23.28 2.12
CA SER A 43 27.11 24.39 2.30
C SER A 43 26.39 25.60 1.74
N PHE A 44 26.16 26.55 2.62
CA PHE A 44 25.96 27.93 2.26
C PHE A 44 27.31 28.45 1.71
N ASP A 45 27.80 27.84 0.63
CA ASP A 45 28.82 28.40 -0.23
C ASP A 45 28.05 29.28 -1.21
N ALA A 46 27.89 30.52 -0.79
CA ALA A 46 27.23 31.57 -1.55
C ALA A 46 28.15 32.07 -2.66
N ASP A 47 28.53 31.21 -3.60
CA ASP A 47 29.22 31.55 -4.85
C ASP A 47 29.01 30.44 -5.91
N GLU A 48 27.76 30.15 -6.27
CA GLU A 48 27.43 29.53 -7.55
C GLU A 48 26.29 30.32 -8.20
N GLU A 49 26.67 31.13 -9.20
CA GLU A 49 25.76 31.80 -10.12
C GLU A 49 25.03 30.75 -10.97
N ASP A 50 23.95 30.19 -10.43
CA ASP A 50 23.02 29.38 -11.21
C ASP A 50 22.11 30.30 -12.01
N GLU A 51 22.21 30.13 -13.33
CA GLU A 51 21.56 30.83 -14.43
C GLU A 51 20.03 30.55 -14.43
N HIS A 52 19.33 30.94 -13.37
CA HIS A 52 17.90 31.19 -13.45
C HIS A 52 17.71 32.54 -14.12
N SER A 53 16.95 32.56 -15.21
CA SER A 53 16.46 33.75 -15.93
C SER A 53 15.79 34.74 -14.98
N GLN A 54 16.61 35.43 -14.19
CA GLN A 54 16.28 36.63 -13.46
C GLN A 54 16.15 37.68 -14.55
N GLY A 55 14.89 37.96 -14.92
CA GLY A 55 14.57 39.31 -15.39
C GLY A 55 15.26 40.29 -14.43
N PRO A 56 15.91 41.34 -14.96
CA PRO A 56 16.93 42.10 -14.25
C PRO A 56 16.42 42.46 -12.86
N ALA A 57 17.20 42.09 -11.84
CA ALA A 57 16.98 42.50 -10.46
C ALA A 57 16.57 43.99 -10.47
N PRO A 58 15.46 44.38 -9.82
CA PRO A 58 14.96 45.74 -9.90
C PRO A 58 16.08 46.67 -9.43
N ALA A 59 16.65 47.43 -10.37
CA ALA A 59 17.70 48.37 -10.10
C ALA A 59 17.29 49.25 -8.91
N PRO A 60 18.25 49.67 -8.05
CA PRO A 60 17.95 50.65 -7.00
C PRO A 60 17.15 51.80 -7.63
N LEU A 61 15.96 52.05 -7.06
CA LEU A 61 15.06 53.11 -7.49
C LEU A 61 15.79 54.46 -7.33
N ASP A 62 16.53 54.88 -8.36
CA ASP A 62 17.21 56.17 -8.41
C ASP A 62 16.18 57.27 -8.68
N LEU A 63 15.44 57.59 -7.60
CA LEU A 63 14.40 58.60 -7.57
C LEU A 63 14.91 59.96 -8.04
N GLY A 64 16.19 60.27 -7.77
CA GLY A 64 16.81 61.54 -8.15
C GLY A 64 16.96 61.67 -9.67
N ARG A 65 17.50 60.64 -10.33
CA ARG A 65 17.65 60.65 -11.80
C ARG A 65 16.29 60.63 -12.51
N MET A 66 15.36 59.81 -12.02
CA MET A 66 14.00 59.75 -12.55
C MET A 66 13.23 61.07 -12.37
N GLU A 67 13.44 61.78 -11.26
CA GLU A 67 12.83 63.09 -11.03
C GLU A 67 13.38 64.13 -12.02
N VAL A 68 14.69 64.14 -12.25
CA VAL A 68 15.31 65.06 -13.22
C VAL A 68 14.81 64.78 -14.64
N GLU A 69 14.75 63.51 -15.05
CA GLU A 69 14.24 63.10 -16.36
C GLU A 69 12.74 63.45 -16.50
N ALA A 70 11.94 63.17 -15.47
CA ALA A 70 10.52 63.53 -15.45
C ALA A 70 10.29 65.05 -15.53
N ARG A 71 11.11 65.85 -14.85
CA ARG A 71 11.09 67.32 -14.94
C ARG A 71 11.43 67.78 -16.35
N GLN A 72 12.49 67.25 -16.96
CA GLN A 72 12.87 67.61 -18.33
C GLN A 72 11.78 67.22 -19.36
N ALA A 73 11.19 66.03 -19.23
CA ALA A 73 10.08 65.58 -20.06
C ALA A 73 8.84 66.45 -19.86
N ALA A 74 8.52 66.82 -18.62
CA ALA A 74 7.43 67.72 -18.30
C ALA A 74 7.64 69.12 -18.90
N THR A 75 8.86 69.67 -18.82
CA THR A 75 9.20 70.96 -19.44
C THR A 75 9.03 70.92 -20.96
N LYS A 76 9.54 69.87 -21.62
CA LYS A 76 9.35 69.66 -23.07
C LYS A 76 7.86 69.54 -23.43
N HIS A 77 7.08 68.84 -22.61
CA HIS A 77 5.64 68.67 -22.81
C HIS A 77 4.87 70.00 -22.65
N VAL A 78 5.17 70.79 -21.61
CA VAL A 78 4.55 72.10 -21.40
C VAL A 78 4.92 73.07 -22.52
N ALA A 79 6.18 73.08 -22.96
CA ALA A 79 6.62 73.88 -24.10
C ALA A 79 5.89 73.48 -25.40
N SER A 80 5.60 72.20 -25.60
CA SER A 80 4.82 71.73 -26.76
C SER A 80 3.33 72.12 -26.71
N LEU A 81 2.77 72.35 -25.52
CA LEU A 81 1.36 72.66 -25.32
C LEU A 81 1.03 74.17 -25.41
N LEU A 82 2.02 75.05 -25.26
CA LEU A 82 1.86 76.51 -25.18
C LEU A 82 2.71 77.23 -26.25
N GLN A 83 2.54 76.84 -27.51
CA GLN A 83 3.30 77.41 -28.64
C GLN A 83 2.80 78.77 -29.12
N ARG A 84 1.54 79.12 -28.80
CA ARG A 84 0.89 80.38 -29.21
C ARG A 84 0.19 81.06 -28.02
N PRO A 85 0.12 82.41 -27.98
CA PRO A 85 -0.40 83.15 -26.83
C PRO A 85 -1.90 82.94 -26.55
N ASP A 86 -2.69 82.56 -27.55
CA ASP A 86 -4.12 82.17 -27.43
C ASP A 86 -4.33 80.84 -26.68
N GLN A 87 -3.27 80.06 -26.46
CA GLN A 87 -3.33 78.78 -25.77
C GLN A 87 -3.25 78.91 -24.24
N LEU A 88 -2.90 80.09 -23.72
CA LEU A 88 -2.87 80.37 -22.28
C LEU A 88 -4.26 80.27 -21.63
N ASP A 89 -5.32 80.60 -22.35
CA ASP A 89 -6.71 80.53 -21.86
C ASP A 89 -7.15 79.10 -21.51
N LYS A 90 -6.45 78.08 -22.06
CA LYS A 90 -6.73 76.66 -21.83
C LYS A 90 -5.92 76.07 -20.65
N VAL A 91 -5.02 76.83 -20.04
CA VAL A 91 -4.15 76.37 -18.95
C VAL A 91 -4.94 75.84 -17.76
N ASP A 92 -6.04 76.48 -17.38
CA ASP A 92 -6.88 76.02 -16.27
C ASP A 92 -7.55 74.67 -16.55
N GLN A 93 -7.91 74.41 -17.81
CA GLN A 93 -8.43 73.10 -18.22
C GLN A 93 -7.34 72.03 -18.16
N TYR A 94 -6.11 72.35 -18.59
CA TYR A 94 -4.97 71.45 -18.48
C TYR A 94 -4.60 71.15 -17.02
N LYS A 95 -4.56 72.16 -16.15
CA LYS A 95 -4.34 71.99 -14.70
C LYS A 95 -5.38 71.07 -14.08
N ARG A 96 -6.68 71.25 -14.38
CA ARG A 96 -7.75 70.36 -13.90
C ARG A 96 -7.62 68.93 -14.43
N ARG A 97 -7.14 68.75 -15.66
CA ARG A 97 -6.89 67.41 -16.23
C ARG A 97 -5.72 66.72 -15.55
N VAL A 98 -4.60 67.43 -15.35
CA VAL A 98 -3.42 66.91 -14.66
C VAL A 98 -3.75 66.59 -13.20
N ALA A 99 -4.49 67.45 -12.50
CA ALA A 99 -4.92 67.20 -11.13
C ALA A 99 -5.76 65.91 -11.01
N ARG A 100 -6.70 65.67 -11.93
CA ARG A 100 -7.48 64.42 -11.96
C ARG A 100 -6.62 63.19 -12.22
N LYS A 101 -5.69 63.26 -13.19
CA LYS A 101 -4.76 62.16 -13.48
C LYS A 101 -3.86 61.86 -12.28
N LYS A 102 -3.32 62.90 -11.62
CA LYS A 102 -2.52 62.77 -10.40
C LYS A 102 -3.31 62.08 -9.29
N ALA A 103 -4.53 62.53 -9.01
CA ALA A 103 -5.38 61.92 -7.99
C ALA A 103 -5.69 60.44 -8.30
N SER A 104 -5.93 60.10 -9.57
CA SER A 104 -6.15 58.71 -9.99
C SER A 104 -4.90 57.84 -9.83
N VAL A 105 -3.73 58.34 -10.23
CA VAL A 105 -2.45 57.62 -10.06
C VAL A 105 -2.10 57.46 -8.58
N GLU A 106 -2.29 58.48 -7.76
CA GLU A 106 -2.09 58.39 -6.31
C GLU A 106 -3.02 57.38 -5.66
N ALA A 107 -4.29 57.33 -6.06
CA ALA A 107 -5.22 56.31 -5.58
C ALA A 107 -4.78 54.90 -5.97
N MET A 108 -4.41 54.69 -7.25
CA MET A 108 -3.91 53.39 -7.72
C MET A 108 -2.62 52.97 -7.01
N LEU A 109 -1.67 53.90 -6.83
CA LEU A 109 -0.42 53.63 -6.12
C LEU A 109 -0.68 53.27 -4.66
N LYS A 110 -1.59 53.96 -3.98
CA LYS A 110 -1.99 53.62 -2.60
C LYS A 110 -2.57 52.20 -2.53
N THR A 111 -3.48 51.86 -3.44
CA THR A 111 -4.07 50.52 -3.49
C THR A 111 -3.01 49.45 -3.82
N ALA A 112 -2.11 49.71 -4.76
CA ALA A 112 -1.05 48.77 -5.14
C ALA A 112 -0.05 48.54 -3.99
N VAL A 113 0.41 49.62 -3.34
CA VAL A 113 1.32 49.53 -2.18
C VAL A 113 0.64 48.81 -1.03
N GLN A 114 -0.63 49.11 -0.75
CA GLN A 114 -1.38 48.42 0.30
C GLN A 114 -1.51 46.92 0.00
N SER A 115 -1.88 46.56 -1.23
CA SER A 115 -1.99 45.16 -1.65
C SER A 115 -0.65 44.42 -1.58
N GLN A 116 0.46 45.09 -1.94
CA GLN A 116 1.80 44.50 -1.82
C GLN A 116 2.19 44.31 -0.35
N LEU A 117 1.95 45.31 0.50
CA LEU A 117 2.22 45.22 1.93
C LEU A 117 1.41 44.09 2.59
N ASP A 118 0.14 43.96 2.22
CA ASP A 118 -0.74 42.89 2.70
C ASP A 118 -0.25 41.52 2.20
N GLY A 119 0.20 41.42 0.95
CA GLY A 119 0.82 40.20 0.40
C GLY A 119 2.13 39.81 1.10
N VAL A 120 2.99 40.78 1.41
CA VAL A 120 4.22 40.54 2.18
C VAL A 120 3.91 40.09 3.59
N ARG A 121 2.92 40.72 4.24
CA ARG A 121 2.49 40.37 5.59
C ARG A 121 1.92 38.95 5.65
N THR A 122 1.07 38.56 4.70
CA THR A 122 0.53 37.19 4.64
C THR A 122 1.62 36.18 4.34
N GLY A 123 2.55 36.50 3.43
CA GLY A 123 3.72 35.67 3.15
C GLY A 123 4.60 35.42 4.38
N LEU A 124 4.90 36.47 5.16
CA LEU A 124 5.67 36.35 6.40
C LEU A 124 4.96 35.48 7.44
N ASN A 125 3.65 35.67 7.60
CA ASN A 125 2.86 34.83 8.51
C ASN A 125 2.87 33.37 8.07
N GLN A 126 2.74 33.09 6.78
CA GLN A 126 2.81 31.72 6.25
C GLN A 126 4.19 31.09 6.47
N LEU A 127 5.27 31.84 6.27
CA LEU A 127 6.63 31.38 6.55
C LEU A 127 6.83 31.08 8.05
N GLN A 128 6.30 31.93 8.92
CA GLN A 128 6.35 31.70 10.36
C GLN A 128 5.56 30.44 10.76
N SER A 129 4.37 30.22 10.18
CA SER A 129 3.60 28.99 10.37
C SER A 129 4.36 27.76 9.86
N ALA A 130 4.93 27.81 8.65
CA ALA A 130 5.71 26.72 8.10
C ALA A 130 6.94 26.38 8.96
N LEU A 131 7.61 27.40 9.51
CA LEU A 131 8.72 27.19 10.45
C LEU A 131 8.24 26.44 11.71
N GLN A 132 7.09 26.85 12.28
CA GLN A 132 6.50 26.19 13.43
C GLN A 132 6.12 24.74 13.13
N ASP A 133 5.55 24.48 11.96
CA ASP A 133 5.18 23.14 11.50
C ASP A 133 6.42 22.24 11.39
N VAL A 134 7.53 22.76 10.87
CA VAL A 134 8.80 22.03 10.81
C VAL A 134 9.31 21.66 12.20
N TYR A 135 9.20 22.55 13.19
CA TYR A 135 9.57 22.22 14.57
C TYR A 135 8.67 21.13 15.17
N GLN A 136 7.37 21.18 14.91
CA GLN A 136 6.44 20.11 15.35
C GLN A 136 6.76 18.78 14.70
N ILE A 137 7.03 18.76 13.39
CA ILE A 137 7.41 17.55 12.65
C ILE A 137 8.69 16.96 13.24
N LYS A 138 9.70 17.78 13.54
CA LYS A 138 10.93 17.32 14.20
C LYS A 138 10.63 16.66 15.54
N GLN A 139 9.82 17.29 16.38
CA GLN A 139 9.42 16.71 17.67
C GLN A 139 8.68 15.37 17.50
N SER A 140 7.73 15.29 16.57
CA SER A 140 7.01 14.04 16.28
C SER A 140 7.95 12.95 15.75
N LEU A 141 8.96 13.30 14.96
CA LEU A 141 9.98 12.35 14.50
C LEU A 141 10.85 11.83 15.65
N ASP A 142 11.24 12.70 16.58
CA ASP A 142 12.00 12.30 17.78
C ASP A 142 11.17 11.37 18.67
N GLU A 143 9.87 11.64 18.85
CA GLU A 143 8.94 10.77 19.57
C GLU A 143 8.78 9.40 18.88
N ILE A 144 8.70 9.38 17.56
CA ILE A 144 8.65 8.14 16.78
C ILE A 144 9.96 7.35 16.95
N GLU A 145 11.13 8.01 16.89
CA GLU A 145 12.43 7.37 17.06
C GLU A 145 12.55 6.70 18.44
N GLU A 146 12.13 7.39 19.50
CA GLU A 146 12.13 6.82 20.85
C GLU A 146 11.16 5.63 20.97
N ASN A 147 9.97 5.72 20.38
CA ASN A 147 9.02 4.60 20.34
C ASN A 147 9.60 3.38 19.60
N TYR A 148 10.28 3.59 18.47
CA TYR A 148 10.94 2.50 17.74
C TYR A 148 12.06 1.86 18.55
N ARG A 149 12.82 2.66 19.31
CA ARG A 149 13.87 2.16 20.21
C ARG A 149 13.30 1.23 21.29
N ILE A 150 12.11 1.53 21.81
CA ILE A 150 11.40 0.70 22.79
C ILE A 150 10.87 -0.60 22.15
N ILE A 151 10.42 -0.55 20.89
CA ILE A 151 9.87 -1.73 20.19
C ILE A 151 10.96 -2.71 19.75
N GLN A 152 12.16 -2.24 19.41
CA GLN A 152 13.27 -3.09 18.95
C GLN A 152 13.58 -4.29 19.87
N PRO A 153 13.68 -4.16 21.21
CA PRO A 153 13.88 -5.31 22.09
C PRO A 153 12.65 -6.23 22.23
N LEU A 154 11.43 -5.73 21.96
CA LEU A 154 10.21 -6.53 22.04
C LEU A 154 10.18 -7.60 20.94
N HIS A 155 10.73 -7.30 19.75
CA HIS A 155 10.86 -8.29 18.67
C HIS A 155 11.68 -9.51 19.10
N VAL A 156 12.75 -9.30 19.87
CA VAL A 156 13.60 -10.39 20.38
C VAL A 156 12.85 -11.26 21.39
N LYS A 157 12.11 -10.63 22.31
CA LYS A 157 11.26 -11.36 23.27
C LYS A 157 10.15 -12.14 22.57
N LEU A 158 9.52 -11.54 21.56
CA LEU A 158 8.46 -12.17 20.79
C LEU A 158 8.97 -13.34 19.95
N LYS A 159 10.23 -13.29 19.49
CA LYS A 159 10.84 -14.40 18.75
C LYS A 159 10.86 -15.69 19.58
N ILE A 160 11.21 -15.62 20.86
CA ILE A 160 11.21 -16.78 21.76
C ILE A 160 9.79 -17.38 21.87
N LEU A 161 8.79 -16.53 22.07
CA LEU A 161 7.39 -16.96 22.12
C LEU A 161 6.93 -17.56 20.79
N ASN A 162 7.36 -16.99 19.67
CA ASN A 162 7.03 -17.48 18.35
C ASN A 162 7.69 -18.84 18.06
N ASP A 163 8.93 -19.03 18.50
CA ASP A 163 9.66 -20.30 18.38
C ASP A 163 8.96 -21.39 19.21
N GLU A 164 8.55 -21.08 20.44
CA GLU A 164 7.76 -21.99 21.29
C GLU A 164 6.38 -22.29 20.69
N ASN A 165 5.69 -21.27 20.17
CA ASN A 165 4.41 -21.46 19.49
C ASN A 165 4.55 -22.33 18.22
N ASN A 166 5.63 -22.16 17.46
CA ASN A 166 5.92 -23.01 16.31
C ASN A 166 6.16 -24.46 16.74
N LEU A 167 6.89 -24.68 17.83
CA LEU A 167 7.09 -26.01 18.40
C LEU A 167 5.75 -26.64 18.82
N PHE A 168 4.90 -25.87 19.49
CA PHE A 168 3.55 -26.32 19.88
C PHE A 168 2.71 -26.69 18.66
N CYS A 169 2.70 -25.85 17.62
CA CYS A 169 2.00 -26.16 16.37
C CYS A 169 2.54 -27.42 15.69
N GLN A 170 3.86 -27.63 15.69
CA GLN A 170 4.48 -28.84 15.15
C GLN A 170 4.09 -30.09 15.96
N LEU A 171 4.11 -30.01 17.30
CA LEU A 171 3.68 -31.10 18.17
C LEU A 171 2.20 -31.42 17.99
N SER A 172 1.34 -30.41 17.90
CA SER A 172 -0.09 -30.59 17.66
C SER A 172 -0.36 -31.22 16.29
N ALA A 173 0.38 -30.82 15.25
CA ALA A 173 0.30 -31.45 13.94
C ALA A 173 0.79 -32.91 13.97
N ALA A 174 1.91 -33.17 14.66
CA ALA A 174 2.42 -34.53 14.82
C ALA A 174 1.45 -35.44 15.59
N GLN A 175 0.76 -34.91 16.60
CA GLN A 175 -0.27 -35.63 17.35
C GLN A 175 -1.47 -35.98 16.46
N GLU A 176 -1.90 -35.07 15.57
CA GLU A 176 -2.97 -35.35 14.62
C GLU A 176 -2.53 -36.38 13.57
N ASN A 177 -1.31 -36.23 13.04
CA ASN A 177 -0.73 -37.16 12.09
C ASN A 177 -0.65 -38.60 12.64
N LEU A 178 -0.34 -38.75 13.93
CA LEU A 178 -0.34 -40.04 14.62
C LEU A 178 -1.70 -40.74 14.55
N LYS A 179 -2.82 -40.01 14.65
CA LYS A 179 -4.16 -40.61 14.54
C LYS A 179 -4.36 -41.27 13.17
N HIS A 180 -3.96 -40.58 12.09
CA HIS A 180 -4.09 -41.11 10.74
C HIS A 180 -3.25 -42.39 10.52
N ILE A 181 -2.11 -42.54 11.18
CA ILE A 181 -1.29 -43.77 11.10
C ILE A 181 -2.06 -45.00 11.64
N PHE A 182 -2.86 -44.84 12.69
CA PHE A 182 -3.61 -45.95 13.27
C PHE A 182 -4.97 -46.17 12.60
N THR A 183 -5.66 -45.09 12.21
CA THR A 183 -7.03 -45.18 11.70
C THR A 183 -7.11 -45.52 10.21
N VAL A 184 -6.13 -45.10 9.39
CA VAL A 184 -6.16 -45.33 7.94
C VAL A 184 -6.13 -46.82 7.57
N PRO A 185 -5.25 -47.68 8.11
CA PRO A 185 -5.19 -49.10 7.72
C PRO A 185 -6.48 -49.85 8.12
N GLU A 186 -7.04 -49.54 9.29
CA GLU A 186 -8.31 -50.11 9.75
C GLU A 186 -9.48 -49.69 8.83
N SER A 187 -9.55 -48.41 8.47
CA SER A 187 -10.58 -47.88 7.58
C SER A 187 -10.45 -48.43 6.14
N VAL A 188 -9.22 -48.66 5.65
CA VAL A 188 -8.97 -49.31 4.35
C VAL A 188 -9.49 -50.74 4.35
N ALA A 189 -9.21 -51.52 5.39
CA ALA A 189 -9.72 -52.90 5.51
C ALA A 189 -11.25 -52.93 5.53
N LYS A 190 -11.88 -52.07 6.34
CA LYS A 190 -13.34 -51.95 6.43
C LYS A 190 -13.98 -51.52 5.11
N THR A 191 -13.37 -50.57 4.40
CA THR A 191 -13.89 -50.10 3.10
C THR A 191 -13.81 -51.21 2.06
N ARG A 192 -12.75 -52.03 2.08
CA ARG A 192 -12.63 -53.21 1.22
C ARG A 192 -13.74 -54.22 1.45
N GLU A 193 -14.08 -54.50 2.72
CA GLU A 193 -15.22 -55.36 3.07
C GLU A 193 -16.55 -54.78 2.58
N LEU A 194 -16.80 -53.48 2.77
CA LEU A 194 -18.04 -52.83 2.31
C LEU A 194 -18.19 -52.85 0.77
N ILE A 195 -17.07 -52.74 0.03
CA ILE A 195 -17.05 -52.92 -1.42
C ILE A 195 -17.43 -54.36 -1.80
N MET A 196 -16.91 -55.35 -1.07
CA MET A 196 -17.25 -56.77 -1.29
C MET A 196 -18.71 -57.08 -0.96
N GLU A 197 -19.28 -56.44 0.07
CA GLU A 197 -20.69 -56.57 0.46
C GLU A 197 -21.66 -55.81 -0.47
N GLY A 198 -21.15 -55.01 -1.41
CA GLY A 198 -21.97 -54.21 -2.33
C GLY A 198 -22.61 -52.96 -1.70
N LYS A 199 -22.22 -52.57 -0.47
CA LYS A 199 -22.70 -51.36 0.22
C LYS A 199 -21.94 -50.11 -0.27
N LEU A 200 -22.11 -49.81 -1.56
CA LEU A 200 -21.30 -48.81 -2.27
C LEU A 200 -21.37 -47.39 -1.71
N LEU A 201 -22.52 -46.96 -1.17
CA LEU A 201 -22.66 -45.63 -0.58
C LEU A 201 -21.82 -45.46 0.69
N GLN A 202 -21.81 -46.49 1.54
CA GLN A 202 -21.00 -46.50 2.77
C GLN A 202 -19.52 -46.62 2.43
N ALA A 203 -19.17 -47.45 1.45
CA ALA A 203 -17.81 -47.56 0.92
C ALA A 203 -17.31 -46.22 0.37
N HIS A 204 -18.12 -45.51 -0.42
CA HIS A 204 -17.75 -44.19 -0.95
C HIS A 204 -17.48 -43.19 0.18
N LYS A 205 -18.34 -43.13 1.20
CA LYS A 205 -18.12 -42.24 2.36
C LYS A 205 -16.78 -42.53 3.03
N HIS A 206 -16.50 -43.79 3.34
CA HIS A 206 -15.24 -44.16 3.98
C HIS A 206 -14.02 -43.91 3.07
N LEU A 207 -14.15 -44.09 1.76
CA LEU A 207 -13.12 -43.76 0.79
C LEU A 207 -12.86 -42.24 0.75
N THR A 208 -13.90 -41.41 0.76
CA THR A 208 -13.76 -39.94 0.83
C THR A 208 -13.05 -39.51 2.11
N ASP A 209 -13.41 -40.09 3.26
CA ASP A 209 -12.75 -39.78 4.55
C ASP A 209 -11.24 -40.14 4.52
N LEU A 210 -10.88 -41.22 3.82
CA LEU A 210 -9.48 -41.64 3.59
C LEU A 210 -8.73 -40.70 2.64
N GLU A 211 -9.38 -40.22 1.57
CA GLU A 211 -8.80 -39.24 0.64
C GLU A 211 -8.58 -37.89 1.32
N VAL A 212 -9.52 -37.43 2.15
CA VAL A 212 -9.37 -36.22 2.97
C VAL A 212 -8.18 -36.37 3.92
N SER A 213 -8.06 -37.51 4.61
CA SER A 213 -6.93 -37.79 5.50
C SER A 213 -5.58 -37.76 4.77
N ARG A 214 -5.53 -38.27 3.53
CA ARG A 214 -4.33 -38.19 2.68
C ARG A 214 -3.98 -36.73 2.37
N ASP A 215 -4.96 -35.96 1.94
CA ASP A 215 -4.75 -34.59 1.50
C ASP A 215 -4.36 -33.67 2.67
N ASP A 216 -4.92 -33.89 3.86
CA ASP A 216 -4.55 -33.18 5.09
C ASP A 216 -3.09 -33.43 5.49
N LEU A 217 -2.63 -34.69 5.41
CA LEU A 217 -1.23 -35.05 5.68
C LEU A 217 -0.27 -34.46 4.64
N LEU A 218 -0.67 -34.45 3.38
CA LEU A 218 0.13 -33.91 2.29
C LEU A 218 0.25 -32.37 2.42
N LEU A 219 -0.85 -31.70 2.80
CA LEU A 219 -0.87 -30.28 3.11
C LEU A 219 0.00 -29.95 4.34
N ALA A 220 -0.03 -30.77 5.39
CA ALA A 220 0.81 -30.61 6.56
C ALA A 220 2.30 -30.73 6.21
N LEU A 221 2.66 -31.65 5.32
CA LEU A 221 4.02 -31.80 4.82
C LEU A 221 4.45 -30.57 3.99
N HIS A 222 3.60 -30.06 3.09
CA HIS A 222 3.91 -28.86 2.30
C HIS A 222 4.05 -27.58 3.13
N ARG A 223 3.38 -27.52 4.30
CA ARG A 223 3.51 -26.39 5.22
C ARG A 223 4.84 -26.36 5.97
N GLN A 224 5.55 -27.48 6.01
CA GLN A 224 6.86 -27.54 6.65
C GLN A 224 7.91 -26.84 5.74
N PRO A 225 8.87 -26.11 6.32
CA PRO A 225 9.93 -25.45 5.54
C PRO A 225 10.87 -26.43 4.83
N ASN A 226 10.84 -27.71 5.23
CA ASN A 226 11.64 -28.78 4.63
C ASN A 226 10.76 -29.61 3.68
N ASP A 227 10.72 -29.21 2.41
CA ASP A 227 10.05 -30.02 1.37
C ASP A 227 10.97 -31.18 0.94
N SER A 228 10.99 -32.25 1.75
CA SER A 228 11.70 -33.48 1.43
C SER A 228 10.92 -34.26 0.36
N PRO A 229 11.46 -34.46 -0.86
CA PRO A 229 10.81 -35.28 -1.88
C PRO A 229 10.65 -36.74 -1.43
N THR A 230 11.50 -37.21 -0.52
CA THR A 230 11.44 -38.55 0.07
C THR A 230 10.19 -38.75 0.93
N ASP A 231 9.77 -37.72 1.66
CA ASP A 231 8.61 -37.79 2.56
C ASP A 231 7.31 -37.84 1.75
N LYS A 232 7.27 -37.11 0.63
CA LYS A 232 6.18 -37.19 -0.36
C LYS A 232 6.06 -38.59 -0.95
N ILE A 233 7.17 -39.20 -1.34
CA ILE A 233 7.18 -40.56 -1.90
C ILE A 233 6.69 -41.58 -0.86
N THR A 234 7.13 -41.43 0.38
CA THR A 234 6.72 -42.32 1.49
C THR A 234 5.22 -42.23 1.76
N LEU A 235 4.65 -41.02 1.81
CA LEU A 235 3.20 -40.82 1.94
C LEU A 235 2.42 -41.37 0.74
N THR A 236 2.93 -41.17 -0.48
CA THR A 236 2.29 -41.70 -1.70
C THR A 236 2.23 -43.23 -1.68
N ASN A 237 3.29 -43.88 -1.20
CA ASN A 237 3.32 -45.33 -1.05
C ASN A 237 2.35 -45.80 0.04
N TYR A 238 2.29 -45.10 1.18
CA TYR A 238 1.37 -45.43 2.28
C TYR A 238 -0.10 -45.36 1.85
N PHE A 239 -0.48 -44.34 1.06
CA PHE A 239 -1.84 -44.18 0.55
C PHE A 239 -2.10 -44.89 -0.80
N SER A 240 -1.16 -45.70 -1.30
CA SER A 240 -1.33 -46.43 -2.55
C SER A 240 -2.55 -47.37 -2.53
N GLU A 241 -2.83 -47.98 -1.37
CA GLU A 241 -3.99 -48.83 -1.18
C GLU A 241 -5.32 -48.08 -1.33
N VAL A 242 -5.40 -46.81 -0.90
CA VAL A 242 -6.60 -45.97 -1.09
C VAL A 242 -6.87 -45.76 -2.58
N GLY A 243 -5.81 -45.57 -3.38
CA GLY A 243 -5.92 -45.53 -4.85
C GLY A 243 -6.46 -46.84 -5.44
N THR A 244 -6.02 -47.99 -4.93
CA THR A 244 -6.57 -49.29 -5.38
C THR A 244 -8.04 -49.47 -5.02
N LEU A 245 -8.46 -49.02 -3.83
CA LEU A 245 -9.86 -49.06 -3.41
C LEU A 245 -10.76 -48.21 -4.32
N SER A 246 -10.30 -47.01 -4.70
CA SER A 246 -11.02 -46.14 -5.62
C SER A 246 -11.26 -46.80 -6.98
N ILE A 247 -10.24 -47.48 -7.52
CA ILE A 247 -10.35 -48.26 -8.74
C ILE A 247 -11.36 -49.42 -8.59
N ASP A 248 -11.29 -50.16 -7.48
CA ASP A 248 -12.18 -51.31 -7.25
C ASP A 248 -13.64 -50.90 -7.05
N MET A 249 -13.90 -49.79 -6.37
CA MET A 249 -15.24 -49.23 -6.26
C MET A 249 -15.77 -48.75 -7.61
N GLY A 250 -14.91 -48.12 -8.43
CA GLY A 250 -15.22 -47.75 -9.81
C GLY A 250 -15.61 -48.95 -10.69
N LYS A 251 -14.93 -50.09 -10.55
CA LYS A 251 -15.30 -51.33 -11.25
C LYS A 251 -16.68 -51.83 -10.82
N GLN A 252 -16.98 -51.84 -9.53
CA GLN A 252 -18.29 -52.28 -9.02
C GLN A 252 -19.42 -51.36 -9.52
N LEU A 253 -19.21 -50.04 -9.49
CA LEU A 253 -20.13 -49.07 -10.09
C LEU A 253 -20.37 -49.35 -11.57
N TRP A 254 -19.31 -49.59 -12.33
CA TRP A 254 -19.41 -49.88 -13.76
C TRP A 254 -20.21 -51.15 -14.05
N VAL A 255 -19.98 -52.22 -13.27
CA VAL A 255 -20.73 -53.48 -13.39
C VAL A 255 -22.22 -53.25 -13.10
N ILE A 256 -22.55 -52.46 -12.08
CA ILE A 256 -23.94 -52.12 -11.76
C ILE A 256 -24.57 -51.32 -12.89
N ILE A 257 -23.92 -50.26 -13.38
CA ILE A 257 -24.42 -49.45 -14.49
C ILE A 257 -24.63 -50.29 -15.75
N GLN A 258 -23.68 -51.17 -16.09
CA GLN A 258 -23.79 -52.04 -17.26
C GLN A 258 -24.96 -53.03 -17.12
N ARG A 259 -25.16 -53.61 -15.93
CA ARG A 259 -26.32 -54.47 -15.65
C ARG A 259 -27.63 -53.70 -15.76
N THR A 260 -27.71 -52.50 -15.16
CA THR A 260 -28.90 -51.65 -15.25
C THR A 260 -29.19 -51.26 -16.69
N LEU A 261 -28.19 -50.85 -17.47
CA LEU A 261 -28.33 -50.50 -18.89
C LEU A 261 -28.82 -51.69 -19.73
N LEU A 262 -28.30 -52.89 -19.46
CA LEU A 262 -28.78 -54.12 -20.11
C LEU A 262 -30.23 -54.44 -19.74
N SER A 263 -30.61 -54.23 -18.47
CA SER A 263 -32.00 -54.37 -18.01
C SER A 263 -32.93 -53.36 -18.67
N VAL A 264 -32.55 -52.08 -18.75
CA VAL A 264 -33.31 -51.03 -19.48
C VAL A 264 -33.55 -51.44 -20.93
N ARG A 265 -32.54 -52.03 -21.58
CA ARG A 265 -32.58 -52.40 -23.00
C ARG A 265 -33.40 -53.67 -23.28
N ARG A 266 -33.58 -54.55 -22.30
CA ARG A 266 -34.36 -55.79 -22.44
C ARG A 266 -35.79 -55.68 -21.92
N GLU A 267 -35.99 -54.99 -20.79
CA GLU A 267 -37.29 -54.87 -20.10
C GLU A 267 -37.50 -53.44 -19.57
N PRO A 268 -37.84 -52.47 -20.44
CA PRO A 268 -37.96 -51.07 -20.04
C PRO A 268 -39.10 -50.79 -19.04
N THR A 269 -40.09 -51.67 -18.94
CA THR A 269 -41.27 -51.50 -18.07
C THR A 269 -41.01 -51.78 -16.59
N MET A 270 -40.02 -52.61 -16.25
CA MET A 270 -39.72 -52.99 -14.85
C MET A 270 -39.01 -51.88 -14.06
N ILE A 271 -38.39 -50.93 -14.76
CA ILE A 271 -37.64 -49.83 -14.15
C ILE A 271 -38.59 -48.67 -13.80
N CYS A 272 -39.57 -48.38 -14.67
CA CYS A 272 -40.60 -47.40 -14.39
C CYS A 272 -41.48 -47.80 -13.19
N THR A 273 -41.74 -49.09 -12.99
CA THR A 273 -42.50 -49.57 -11.81
C THR A 273 -41.71 -49.50 -10.49
N ALA A 274 -40.39 -49.34 -10.54
CA ALA A 274 -39.57 -49.13 -9.35
C ALA A 274 -39.41 -47.64 -8.99
N GLU A 275 -39.72 -46.72 -9.90
CA GLU A 275 -39.78 -45.27 -9.64
C GLU A 275 -41.14 -44.81 -9.08
N ASP A 276 -42.19 -45.63 -9.19
CA ASP A 276 -43.55 -45.32 -8.70
C ASP A 276 -43.79 -45.67 -7.20
N TYR A 277 -42.74 -45.96 -6.42
CA TYR A 277 -42.81 -46.22 -4.96
C TYR A 277 -41.87 -45.34 -4.14
#